data_AF-A0A6A9SI30-F1
#
_entry.id   AF-A0A6A9SI30-F1
#
_cell.length_a   1.000
_cell.length_b   1.000
_cell.length_c   1.000
_cell.angle_alpha   90.00
_cell.angle_beta   90.00
_cell.angle_gamma   90.00
#
_symmetry.space_group_name_H-M   'P 1'
#
loop_
_entity.id
_entity.type
_entity.pdbx_description
1 polymer ?
#
loop_
_entity_poly.entity_id
_entity_poly.type
_entity_poly.pdbx_seq_one_letter_code
_entity_poly.pdbx_strand_id
1 'polypeptide(L)' 'MSTRGPERKVSDKELLECFEDVEKPFVTTSDIATRVGLSKTRIRQRLQSMGPEVRIERHKVGNAVVYWLPDENSGSN' A
#
# COMPACT_ATOMS: atom_id res chain seq x y z
N MET A 1 -33.53 5.42 0.95
CA MET A 1 -32.20 5.80 0.39
C MET A 1 -31.16 5.44 1.45
N SER A 2 -30.36 4.41 1.22
CA SER A 2 -29.36 3.96 2.20
C SER A 2 -28.12 4.83 2.11
N THR A 3 -27.90 5.64 3.13
CA THR A 3 -26.69 6.43 3.35
C THR A 3 -25.49 5.48 3.35
N ARG A 4 -24.73 5.44 2.25
CA ARG A 4 -23.41 4.78 2.24
C ARG A 4 -22.59 5.52 3.29
N GLY A 5 -22.28 4.85 4.40
CA GLY A 5 -21.40 5.38 5.44
C GLY A 5 -20.10 5.90 4.82
N PRO A 6 -19.39 6.81 5.51
CA PRO A 6 -18.20 7.45 4.97
C PRO A 6 -17.26 6.36 4.50
N GLU A 7 -17.07 6.28 3.19
CA GLU A 7 -16.13 5.38 2.58
C GLU A 7 -14.77 5.67 3.21
N ARG A 8 -14.31 4.82 4.13
CA ARG A 8 -13.07 5.01 4.89
C ARG A 8 -11.94 5.22 3.86
N LYS A 9 -11.56 6.48 3.63
CA LYS A 9 -10.52 6.84 2.68
C LYS A 9 -9.22 6.61 3.43
N VAL A 10 -8.54 5.52 3.11
CA VAL A 10 -7.15 5.36 3.51
C VAL A 10 -6.35 6.35 2.68
N SER A 11 -5.69 7.26 3.39
CA SER A 11 -4.78 8.24 2.82
C SER A 11 -3.44 7.58 2.49
N ASP A 12 -2.69 8.22 1.62
CA ASP A 12 -1.37 7.76 1.18
C ASP A 12 -0.42 7.62 2.38
N LYS A 13 -0.52 8.54 3.35
CA LYS A 13 0.20 8.50 4.62
C LYS A 13 -0.11 7.27 5.48
N GLU A 14 -1.39 6.91 5.65
CA GLU A 14 -1.77 5.70 6.41
C GLU A 14 -1.25 4.42 5.74
N LEU A 15 -1.20 4.42 4.41
CA LEU A 15 -0.56 3.35 3.66
C LEU A 15 0.93 3.30 3.95
N LEU A 16 1.64 4.43 3.86
CA LEU A 16 3.07 4.56 4.17
C LEU A 16 3.41 4.13 5.61
N GLU A 17 2.58 4.51 6.59
CA GLU A 17 2.71 4.07 7.98
C GLU A 17 2.61 2.54 8.11
N CYS A 18 1.83 1.88 7.24
CA CYS A 18 1.83 0.41 7.21
C CYS A 18 3.13 -0.18 6.68
N PHE A 19 3.93 0.53 5.89
CA PHE A 19 5.27 0.08 5.47
C PHE A 19 6.31 0.38 6.55
N GLU A 20 6.24 1.54 7.20
CA GLU A 20 7.19 1.96 8.25
C GLU A 20 7.04 1.17 9.55
N ASP A 21 5.81 0.80 9.91
CA ASP A 21 5.53 0.11 11.17
C ASP A 21 5.81 -1.40 11.11
N VAL A 22 6.00 -1.95 9.90
CA VAL A 22 6.31 -3.37 9.72
C VAL A 22 7.82 -3.55 9.73
N GLU A 23 8.35 -4.39 10.63
CA GLU A 23 9.79 -4.74 10.69
C GLU A 23 10.35 -5.39 9.41
N LYS A 24 9.52 -5.59 8.38
CA LYS A 24 9.85 -6.29 7.14
C LYS A 24 10.07 -5.25 6.04
N PRO A 25 11.03 -5.48 5.14
CA PRO A 25 11.28 -4.59 4.00
C PRO A 25 10.17 -4.60 2.95
N PHE A 26 9.11 -5.39 3.13
CA PHE A 26 7.97 -5.47 2.23
C PHE A 26 6.69 -5.81 2.99
N VAL A 27 5.56 -5.39 2.43
CA VAL A 27 4.22 -5.69 2.92
C VAL A 27 3.42 -6.38 1.83
N THR A 28 2.41 -7.15 2.21
CA THR A 28 1.49 -7.77 1.25
C THR A 28 0.15 -7.06 1.26
N THR A 29 -0.62 -7.19 0.18
CA THR A 29 -1.98 -6.64 0.16
C THR A 29 -2.86 -7.22 1.26
N SER A 30 -2.61 -8.47 1.67
CA SER A 30 -3.35 -9.12 2.77
C SER A 30 -3.00 -8.51 4.13
N ASP A 31 -1.73 -8.14 4.33
CA ASP A 31 -1.26 -7.51 5.57
C ASP A 31 -1.87 -6.12 5.73
N ILE A 32 -1.73 -5.28 4.69
CA ILE A 32 -2.37 -3.96 4.62
C ILE A 32 -3.88 -4.09 4.79
N ALA A 33 -4.54 -5.03 4.09
CA ALA A 33 -5.99 -5.24 4.20
C ALA A 33 -6.45 -5.56 5.62
N THR A 34 -5.67 -6.37 6.33
CA THR A 34 -5.96 -6.73 7.72
C THR A 34 -5.80 -5.52 8.63
N ARG A 35 -4.77 -4.69 8.40
CA ARG A 35 -4.45 -3.53 9.21
C ARG A 35 -5.41 -2.36 9.02
N VAL A 36 -5.67 -1.98 7.77
CA VAL A 36 -6.58 -0.86 7.46
C VAL A 36 -8.05 -1.27 7.34
N GLY A 37 -8.35 -2.57 7.38
CA GLY A 37 -9.71 -3.11 7.23
C GLY A 37 -10.32 -2.85 5.84
N LEU A 38 -9.48 -2.69 4.81
CA LEU A 38 -9.94 -2.45 3.44
C LEU A 38 -9.82 -3.70 2.56
N SER A 39 -10.64 -3.74 1.52
CA SER A 39 -10.54 -4.77 0.49
C SER A 39 -9.23 -4.66 -0.29
N LYS A 40 -8.65 -5.82 -0.63
CA LYS A 40 -7.40 -5.92 -1.41
C LYS A 40 -7.45 -5.12 -2.72
N THR A 41 -8.59 -5.14 -3.42
CA THR A 41 -8.81 -4.37 -4.65
C THR A 41 -8.67 -2.87 -4.42
N ARG A 42 -9.20 -2.36 -3.31
CA ARG A 42 -9.17 -0.93 -2.97
C ARG A 42 -7.76 -0.46 -2.63
N ILE A 43 -7.01 -1.29 -1.89
CA ILE A 43 -5.59 -1.07 -1.61
C ILE A 43 -4.79 -1.04 -2.92
N ARG A 44 -5.05 -1.99 -3.82
CA ARG A 44 -4.37 -2.06 -5.12
C ARG A 44 -4.66 -0.86 -6.02
N GLN A 45 -5.89 -0.34 -6.00
CA GLN A 45 -6.23 0.91 -6.66
C GLN A 45 -5.50 2.09 -6.03
N ARG A 46 -5.47 2.17 -4.69
CA ARG A 46 -4.78 3.24 -3.97
C ARG A 46 -3.28 3.26 -4.22
N LEU A 47 -2.62 2.11 -4.16
CA LEU A 47 -1.20 1.97 -4.48
C LEU A 47 -0.90 2.38 -5.93
N GLN A 48 -1.83 2.18 -6.87
CA GLN A 48 -1.68 2.65 -8.25
C GLN A 48 -2.05 4.12 -8.45
N SER A 49 -2.84 4.70 -7.56
CA SER A 49 -3.18 6.12 -7.55
C SER A 49 -2.20 6.98 -6.75
N MET A 50 -1.24 6.38 -6.04
CA MET A 50 -0.20 7.15 -5.38
C MET A 50 0.61 7.95 -6.40
N GLY A 51 0.87 9.20 -6.05
CA GLY A 51 1.52 10.16 -6.93
C GLY A 51 2.96 9.79 -7.27
N PRO A 52 3.57 10.49 -8.24
CA PRO A 52 4.96 10.25 -8.66
C PRO A 52 6.00 10.44 -7.55
N GLU A 53 5.64 11.14 -6.47
CA GLU A 53 6.47 11.33 -5.28
C GLU A 53 6.64 10.05 -4.45
N VAL A 54 5.67 9.12 -4.53
CA VAL A 54 5.72 7.87 -3.77
C VAL A 54 5.97 6.72 -4.72
N ARG A 55 7.23 6.32 -4.83
CA ARG A 55 7.63 5.18 -5.65
C ARG A 55 7.32 3.90 -4.88
N ILE A 56 6.39 3.10 -5.39
CA ILE A 56 6.08 1.79 -4.81
C ILE A 56 6.41 0.73 -5.84
N GLU A 57 7.31 -0.16 -5.46
CA GLU A 57 7.59 -1.36 -6.21
C GLU A 57 6.63 -2.47 -5.81
N ARG A 58 6.25 -3.29 -6.79
CA ARG A 58 5.39 -4.44 -6.58
C ARG A 58 5.97 -5.66 -7.28
N HIS A 59 5.92 -6.81 -6.61
CA HIS A 59 6.36 -8.06 -7.20
C HIS A 59 5.45 -9.20 -6.80
N LYS A 60 5.22 -10.10 -7.76
CA LYS A 60 4.43 -11.30 -7.52
C LYS A 60 5.37 -12.42 -7.12
N VAL A 61 5.27 -12.86 -5.87
CA VAL A 61 6.02 -13.99 -5.32
C VAL A 61 5.06 -15.16 -5.17
N GLY A 62 5.14 -16.12 -6.09
CA GLY A 62 4.23 -17.27 -6.13
C GLY A 62 2.76 -16.84 -6.27
N ASN A 63 1.95 -17.10 -5.24
CA ASN A 63 0.53 -16.70 -5.19
C ASN A 63 0.28 -15.39 -4.42
N ALA A 64 1.33 -14.75 -3.89
CA ALA A 64 1.23 -13.49 -3.17
C ALA A 64 1.78 -12.33 -4.00
N VAL A 65 1.29 -11.12 -3.74
CA VAL A 65 1.88 -9.88 -4.27
C VAL A 65 2.43 -9.11 -3.09
N VAL A 66 3.73 -8.84 -3.14
CA VAL A 66 4.46 -8.01 -2.18
C VAL A 66 4.63 -6.61 -2.77
N TYR A 67 4.64 -5.63 -1.88
CA TYR A 67 4.79 -4.21 -2.16
C TYR A 67 5.86 -3.67 -1.22
N TRP A 68 6.74 -2.82 -1.71
CA TRP A 68 7.75 -2.16 -0.89
C TRP A 68 8.09 -0.77 -1.42
N LEU A 69 8.62 0.05 -0.54
CA LEU A 69 9.19 1.35 -0.88
C LEU A 69 10.67 1.11 -1.22
N PRO A 70 11.12 1.35 -2.46
CA PRO A 70 12.53 1.33 -2.77
C PRO A 70 13.20 2.51 -2.04
N ASP A 71 14.29 2.23 -1.33
CA ASP A 71 15.09 3.26 -0.70
C ASP A 71 15.63 4.21 -1.78
N GLU A 72 15.38 5.52 -1.63
CA GLU A 72 15.76 6.54 -2.63
C GLU A 72 17.28 6.62 -2.89
N ASN A 73 18.10 5.86 -2.18
CA ASN A 73 19.56 5.87 -2.33
C ASN A 73 20.07 5.21 -3.63
N SER A 74 19.23 4.55 -4.43
CA SER A 74 19.67 3.94 -5.72
C SER A 74 19.60 4.86 -6.95
N GLY A 75 19.36 6.17 -6.78
CA GLY A 75 19.15 7.11 -7.88
C GLY A 75 20.13 8.28 -7.95
N SER A 76 21.39 8.11 -7.55
CA SER A 76 22.47 9.07 -7.89
C SER A 76 23.37 8.47 -8.96
N ASN A 77 23.13 8.82 -10.23
CA ASN A 77 24.17 8.86 -11.25
C ASN A 77 23.81 9.86 -12.35
#